data_AF-A0AAV4R5G9-F1
#
_entry.id   AF-A0AAV4R5G9-F1
#
_cell.length_a   1.000
_cell.length_b   1.000
_cell.length_c   1.000
_cell.angle_alpha   90.00
_cell.angle_beta   90.00
_cell.angle_gamma   90.00
#
_symmetry.space_group_name_H-M   'P 1'
#
loop_
_entity.id
_entity.type
_entity.pdbx_description
1 polymer ?
#
loop_
_entity_poly.entity_id
_entity_poly.type
_entity_poly.pdbx_seq_one_letter_code
_entity_poly.pdbx_strand_id
1 'polypeptide(L)'
;MNSGVADDATSTVRSLSRGHSKENRPVWQGVKEDPFQFGGEEVSKKDREKEAVWNRALAWSRKGVCERGKCRCRTGWTGSDCACRDTNETCLAPNGKICTGHGECVCGVCKCRNSEEGTYSGVFCERSSTYPLNCDEFRECVECQIFPYDNDVPAENCNSCIFISIGVDKVEIQKDTEKLCTFYDDKDCRFTFKYELDDEDLPIVRARRRKDCPVPRGILATVLGIPTIF
;
A
#
# COMPACT_ATOMS: atom_id res chain seq x y z
N MET A 1 -12.52 -71.43 -16.43
CA MET A 1 -11.67 -72.12 -15.43
C MET A 1 -11.97 -71.48 -14.07
N ASN A 2 -12.00 -72.28 -13.01
CA ASN A 2 -12.49 -72.03 -11.63
C ASN A 2 -12.39 -70.57 -11.10
N SER A 3 -13.47 -69.99 -10.54
CA SER A 3 -14.02 -70.15 -9.16
C SER A 3 -13.10 -69.55 -8.09
N GLY A 4 -13.52 -68.76 -7.09
CA GLY A 4 -14.81 -68.18 -6.64
C GLY A 4 -14.53 -67.33 -5.37
N VAL A 5 -15.42 -66.87 -4.48
CA VAL A 5 -16.88 -66.91 -4.25
C VAL A 5 -17.26 -65.56 -3.55
N ALA A 6 -18.55 -65.23 -3.36
CA ALA A 6 -19.01 -64.01 -2.67
C ALA A 6 -19.02 -64.16 -1.12
N ASP A 7 -19.23 -63.06 -0.38
CA ASP A 7 -20.45 -62.87 0.44
C ASP A 7 -20.51 -61.52 1.19
N ASP A 8 -21.73 -61.17 1.61
CA ASP A 8 -22.20 -59.85 2.09
C ASP A 8 -22.23 -59.77 3.64
N ALA A 9 -22.03 -58.59 4.24
CA ALA A 9 -22.17 -58.38 5.70
C ALA A 9 -22.33 -56.90 6.13
N THR A 10 -23.54 -56.38 5.94
CA THR A 10 -24.33 -55.57 6.89
C THR A 10 -23.63 -54.75 8.02
N SER A 11 -23.87 -53.44 7.99
CA SER A 11 -24.00 -52.47 9.10
C SER A 11 -23.67 -52.90 10.55
N THR A 12 -22.82 -52.11 11.24
CA THR A 12 -22.98 -51.89 12.69
C THR A 12 -22.60 -50.48 13.11
N VAL A 13 -23.53 -49.74 13.70
CA VAL A 13 -23.28 -48.43 14.31
C VAL A 13 -22.64 -48.62 15.69
N ARG A 14 -21.45 -48.04 15.92
CA ARG A 14 -20.90 -47.83 17.27
C ARG A 14 -20.37 -46.41 17.43
N SER A 15 -21.05 -45.66 18.29
CA SER A 15 -20.65 -44.34 18.80
C SER A 15 -19.41 -44.42 19.70
N LEU A 16 -18.46 -43.50 19.57
CA LEU A 16 -17.48 -43.17 20.62
C LEU A 16 -17.05 -41.69 20.58
N SER A 17 -17.48 -40.96 21.61
CA SER A 17 -16.83 -39.82 22.30
C SER A 17 -16.02 -38.75 21.54
N ARG A 18 -16.41 -37.48 21.77
CA ARG A 18 -15.63 -36.26 21.47
C ARG A 18 -14.23 -36.30 22.10
N GLY A 19 -13.20 -36.01 21.30
CA GLY A 19 -11.86 -35.66 21.79
C GLY A 19 -11.46 -34.26 21.30
N HIS A 20 -11.30 -33.30 22.21
CA HIS A 20 -10.71 -32.00 21.86
C HIS A 20 -9.20 -32.18 21.63
N SER A 21 -8.73 -31.86 20.43
CA SER A 21 -7.28 -31.76 20.17
C SER A 21 -6.70 -30.62 21.03
N LYS A 22 -5.74 -30.94 21.90
CA LYS A 22 -4.98 -29.96 22.67
C LYS A 22 -3.74 -29.59 21.87
N GLU A 23 -3.76 -28.44 21.23
CA GLU A 23 -2.59 -27.92 20.53
C GLU A 23 -1.64 -27.20 21.51
N ASN A 24 -0.34 -27.28 21.24
CA ASN A 24 0.71 -27.03 22.22
C ASN A 24 0.78 -25.57 22.71
N ARG A 25 0.79 -25.39 24.03
CA ARG A 25 1.22 -24.14 24.68
C ARG A 25 2.75 -24.21 24.90
N PRO A 26 3.55 -23.26 24.37
CA PRO A 26 4.98 -23.27 24.65
C PRO A 26 5.24 -22.92 26.12
N VAL A 27 6.04 -23.75 26.79
CA VAL A 27 6.55 -23.51 28.14
C VAL A 27 7.80 -22.65 28.00
N TRP A 28 7.74 -21.40 28.47
CA TRP A 28 8.91 -20.53 28.54
C TRP A 28 9.43 -20.46 29.98
N GLN A 29 10.73 -20.69 30.12
CA GLN A 29 11.41 -20.85 31.39
C GLN A 29 11.55 -19.51 32.13
N GLY A 30 11.58 -19.57 33.47
CA GLY A 30 11.49 -18.39 34.32
C GLY A 30 12.68 -17.44 34.19
N VAL A 31 12.36 -16.15 34.01
CA VAL A 31 13.28 -15.06 34.35
C VAL A 31 13.39 -15.02 35.87
N LYS A 32 14.61 -15.00 36.42
CA LYS A 32 14.82 -14.85 37.87
C LYS A 32 14.45 -13.41 38.26
N GLU A 33 13.60 -13.29 39.28
CA GLU A 33 13.28 -12.00 39.90
C GLU A 33 14.29 -11.71 41.00
N ASP A 34 15.02 -10.59 40.90
CA ASP A 34 15.79 -10.06 42.03
C ASP A 34 14.85 -9.32 43.01
N PRO A 35 14.99 -9.52 44.33
CA PRO A 35 14.07 -8.96 45.32
C PRO A 35 14.30 -7.47 45.55
N PHE A 36 13.66 -6.62 44.74
CA PHE A 36 13.70 -5.18 44.92
C PHE A 36 12.76 -4.75 46.07
N GLN A 37 13.33 -4.55 47.27
CA GLN A 37 12.60 -4.03 48.43
C GLN A 37 12.24 -2.54 48.22
N PHE A 38 11.04 -2.28 47.72
CA PHE A 38 10.41 -0.97 47.90
C PHE A 38 9.82 -0.88 49.32
N GLY A 39 10.18 0.19 50.04
CA GLY A 39 9.54 0.55 51.30
C GLY A 39 8.05 0.78 51.08
N GLY A 40 7.22 0.14 51.91
CA GLY A 40 5.77 0.25 51.81
C GLY A 40 5.28 1.58 52.38
N GLU A 41 5.07 2.57 51.53
CA GLU A 41 4.25 3.73 51.88
C GLU A 41 2.78 3.41 51.63
N GLU A 42 1.92 3.61 52.62
CA GLU A 42 0.51 3.19 52.56
C GLU A 42 -0.28 4.05 51.56
N VAL A 43 -0.44 3.55 50.32
CA VAL A 43 -1.26 4.20 49.30
C VAL A 43 -2.68 4.39 49.81
N SER A 44 -3.03 5.65 50.06
CA SER A 44 -4.33 6.09 50.59
C SER A 44 -5.50 5.50 49.79
N LYS A 45 -6.61 5.20 50.48
CA LYS A 45 -7.86 4.76 49.82
C LYS A 45 -8.28 5.71 48.69
N LYS A 46 -8.04 7.01 48.86
CA LYS A 46 -8.40 8.06 47.90
C LYS A 46 -7.55 8.06 46.62
N ASP A 47 -6.34 7.50 46.68
CA ASP A 47 -5.46 7.39 45.51
C ASP A 47 -5.67 6.05 44.79
N ARG A 48 -6.04 4.99 45.53
CA ARG A 48 -6.58 3.73 44.96
C ARG A 48 -7.80 3.94 44.06
N GLU A 49 -8.68 4.87 44.40
CA GLU A 49 -9.84 5.24 43.58
C GLU A 49 -9.43 6.04 42.32
N LYS A 50 -8.43 6.93 42.41
CA LYS A 50 -7.91 7.66 41.24
C LYS A 50 -7.17 6.75 40.26
N GLU A 51 -6.36 5.82 40.76
CA GLU A 51 -5.75 4.77 39.93
C GLU A 51 -6.82 3.93 39.21
N ALA A 52 -7.92 3.57 39.90
CA ALA A 52 -9.00 2.80 39.29
C ALA A 52 -9.69 3.56 38.15
N VAL A 53 -9.83 4.89 38.24
CA VAL A 53 -10.36 5.74 37.15
C VAL A 53 -9.40 5.79 35.96
N TRP A 54 -8.09 5.97 36.20
CA TRP A 54 -7.08 6.00 35.12
C TRP A 54 -6.93 4.65 34.41
N ASN A 55 -6.88 3.54 35.15
CA ASN A 55 -6.85 2.19 34.58
C ASN A 55 -8.12 1.89 33.76
N ARG A 56 -9.30 2.38 34.19
CA ARG A 56 -10.56 2.20 33.45
C ARG A 56 -10.62 3.02 32.15
N ALA A 57 -9.90 4.13 32.06
CA ALA A 57 -9.74 4.88 30.81
C ALA A 57 -8.84 4.14 29.80
N LEU A 58 -7.74 3.54 30.26
CA LEU A 58 -6.87 2.71 29.41
C LEU A 58 -7.53 1.40 28.96
N ALA A 59 -8.42 0.82 29.77
CA ALA A 59 -9.13 -0.43 29.46
C ALA A 59 -10.10 -0.36 28.26
N TRP A 60 -10.39 0.84 27.73
CA TRP A 60 -11.30 1.04 26.59
C TRP A 60 -10.65 1.58 25.31
N SER A 61 -9.32 1.65 25.25
CA SER A 61 -8.66 1.71 23.95
C SER A 61 -9.06 0.46 23.15
N ARG A 62 -9.64 0.61 21.95
CA ARG A 62 -10.01 -0.55 21.10
C ARG A 62 -8.80 -1.44 20.73
N LYS A 63 -7.59 -0.99 21.07
CA LYS A 63 -6.26 -1.58 20.86
C LYS A 63 -5.82 -2.60 21.92
N GLY A 64 -6.31 -2.53 23.17
CA GLY A 64 -5.81 -3.38 24.26
C GLY A 64 -6.40 -3.05 25.63
N VAL A 65 -5.97 -3.79 26.65
CA VAL A 65 -6.33 -3.56 28.07
C VAL A 65 -5.06 -3.45 28.90
N CYS A 66 -4.93 -2.39 29.69
CA CYS A 66 -3.78 -2.16 30.57
C CYS A 66 -4.18 -2.26 32.05
N GLU A 67 -3.40 -3.01 32.82
CA GLU A 67 -3.58 -3.17 34.27
C GLU A 67 -2.21 -3.02 34.96
N ARG A 68 -2.11 -2.10 35.94
CA ARG A 68 -0.90 -1.92 36.77
C ARG A 68 0.40 -1.79 35.95
N GLY A 69 0.37 -1.00 34.89
CA GLY A 69 1.52 -0.73 34.02
C GLY A 69 1.89 -1.87 33.06
N LYS A 70 1.12 -2.96 32.97
CA LYS A 70 1.29 -4.02 31.98
C LYS A 70 0.08 -4.07 31.04
N CYS A 71 0.30 -3.87 29.75
CA CYS A 71 -0.75 -3.91 28.73
C CYS A 71 -0.80 -5.26 28.01
N ARG A 72 -2.02 -5.67 27.66
CA ARG A 72 -2.34 -6.86 26.86
C ARG A 72 -3.05 -6.39 25.60
N CYS A 73 -2.36 -6.49 24.48
CA CYS A 73 -2.85 -5.98 23.20
C CYS A 73 -3.88 -6.93 22.58
N ARG A 74 -4.79 -6.36 21.80
CA ARG A 74 -5.67 -7.10 20.90
C ARG A 74 -4.94 -7.39 19.61
N THR A 75 -5.40 -8.40 18.87
CA THR A 75 -4.99 -8.66 17.48
C THR A 75 -5.03 -7.37 16.66
N GLY A 76 -4.00 -7.11 15.85
CA GLY A 76 -3.82 -5.83 15.16
C GLY A 76 -2.88 -4.85 15.88
N TRP A 77 -2.49 -5.12 17.13
CA TRP A 77 -1.77 -4.16 17.99
C TRP A 77 -0.62 -4.79 18.79
N THR A 78 0.43 -4.00 18.98
CA THR A 78 1.68 -4.38 19.66
C THR A 78 2.29 -3.17 20.41
N GLY A 79 3.40 -3.41 21.12
CA GLY A 79 4.05 -2.44 22.00
C GLY A 79 3.64 -2.57 23.47
N SER A 80 4.40 -1.94 24.37
CA SER A 80 4.18 -1.98 25.82
C SER A 80 2.89 -1.32 26.29
N ASP A 81 2.32 -0.44 25.46
CA ASP A 81 1.10 0.34 25.66
C ASP A 81 -0.01 0.01 24.63
N CYS A 82 0.26 -0.94 23.72
CA CYS A 82 -0.58 -1.27 22.56
C CYS A 82 -0.86 -0.10 21.60
N ALA A 83 0.00 0.92 21.54
CA ALA A 83 -0.18 2.05 20.64
C ALA A 83 0.10 1.72 19.17
N CYS A 84 1.00 0.77 18.90
CA CYS A 84 1.51 0.42 17.58
C CYS A 84 0.69 -0.65 16.88
N ARG A 85 0.52 -0.54 15.56
CA ARG A 85 -0.12 -1.58 14.72
C ARG A 85 0.83 -2.77 14.52
N ASP A 86 0.32 -4.00 14.48
CA ASP A 86 1.13 -5.20 14.19
C ASP A 86 1.28 -5.47 12.67
N THR A 87 0.44 -4.87 11.83
CA THR A 87 0.48 -4.94 10.36
C THR A 87 1.12 -3.71 9.71
N ASN A 88 1.81 -3.91 8.58
CA ASN A 88 2.37 -2.84 7.75
C ASN A 88 1.38 -2.23 6.73
N GLU A 89 0.08 -2.53 6.81
CA GLU A 89 -0.94 -2.09 5.84
C GLU A 89 -0.94 -0.58 5.57
N THR A 90 -0.80 0.25 6.61
CA THR A 90 -0.77 1.73 6.48
C THR A 90 0.52 2.27 5.86
N CYS A 91 1.53 1.43 5.65
CA CYS A 91 2.78 1.78 5.00
C CYS A 91 2.85 1.27 3.55
N LEU A 92 1.82 0.58 3.05
CA LEU A 92 1.79 0.04 1.69
C LEU A 92 1.40 1.15 0.70
N ALA A 93 2.37 1.57 -0.12
CA ALA A 93 2.18 2.60 -1.13
C ALA A 93 1.36 2.09 -2.34
N PRO A 94 0.82 2.97 -3.21
CA PRO A 94 0.07 2.57 -4.40
C PRO A 94 0.84 1.66 -5.37
N ASN A 95 2.18 1.66 -5.29
CA ASN A 95 3.07 0.81 -6.08
C ASN A 95 3.29 -0.61 -5.50
N GLY A 96 2.57 -0.96 -4.43
CA GLY A 96 2.67 -2.25 -3.75
C GLY A 96 3.92 -2.43 -2.88
N LYS A 97 4.75 -1.39 -2.69
CA LYS A 97 5.94 -1.45 -1.83
C LYS A 97 5.68 -0.77 -0.49
N ILE A 98 6.28 -1.31 0.57
CA ILE A 98 6.29 -0.67 1.89
C ILE A 98 7.17 0.58 1.79
N CYS A 99 6.61 1.75 2.13
CA CYS A 99 7.31 3.04 2.12
C CYS A 99 8.07 3.31 0.80
N THR A 100 7.45 2.93 -0.33
CA THR A 100 8.00 3.06 -1.70
C THR A 100 9.32 2.29 -1.94
N GLY A 101 9.88 1.61 -0.92
CA GLY A 101 11.25 1.08 -0.91
C GLY A 101 12.30 2.04 -0.34
N HIS A 102 11.92 3.25 0.05
CA HIS A 102 12.80 4.32 0.54
C HIS A 102 12.72 4.55 2.06
N GLY A 103 12.12 3.62 2.81
CA GLY A 103 11.99 3.72 4.26
C GLY A 103 11.57 2.42 4.92
N GLU A 104 11.41 2.47 6.25
CA GLU A 104 10.98 1.34 7.09
C GLU A 104 9.63 1.65 7.73
N CYS A 105 8.72 0.67 7.79
CA CYS A 105 7.44 0.85 8.47
C CYS A 105 7.60 0.64 9.97
N VAL A 106 7.40 1.69 10.77
CA VAL A 106 7.50 1.64 12.23
C VAL A 106 6.15 2.03 12.84
N CYS A 107 5.51 1.08 13.54
CA CYS A 107 4.20 1.27 14.16
C CYS A 107 3.08 1.72 13.21
N GLY A 108 3.19 1.39 11.91
CA GLY A 108 2.24 1.78 10.88
C GLY A 108 2.51 3.15 10.24
N VAL A 109 3.67 3.77 10.51
CA VAL A 109 4.12 5.02 9.90
C VAL A 109 5.48 4.81 9.22
N CYS A 110 5.66 5.34 8.02
CA CYS A 110 6.94 5.26 7.32
C CYS A 110 8.02 6.13 7.96
N LYS A 111 9.21 5.54 8.17
CA LYS A 111 10.45 6.21 8.55
C LYS A 111 11.36 6.25 7.33
N CYS A 112 11.36 7.40 6.67
CA CYS A 112 12.10 7.60 5.42
C CYS A 112 13.61 7.63 5.65
N ARG A 113 14.35 7.03 4.71
CA ARG A 113 15.80 7.02 4.72
C ARG A 113 16.34 8.42 4.42
N ASN A 114 17.42 8.76 5.10
CA ASN A 114 18.23 9.93 4.79
C ASN A 114 19.66 9.47 4.50
N SER A 115 20.26 10.00 3.44
CA SER A 115 21.55 9.55 2.88
C SER A 115 22.24 10.68 2.12
N GLU A 116 23.52 10.52 1.81
CA GLU A 116 24.28 11.52 1.02
C GLU A 116 23.72 11.72 -0.40
N GLU A 117 23.04 10.72 -0.96
CA GLU A 117 22.34 10.78 -2.25
C GLU A 117 21.02 11.61 -2.19
N GLY A 118 20.53 11.90 -0.99
CA GLY A 118 19.30 12.65 -0.76
C GLY A 118 18.51 12.21 0.48
N THR A 119 17.56 13.07 0.87
CA THR A 119 16.56 12.79 1.90
C THR A 119 15.24 12.42 1.26
N TYR A 120 14.62 11.32 1.71
CA TYR A 120 13.26 10.96 1.32
C TYR A 120 12.23 11.52 2.31
N SER A 121 11.06 11.91 1.80
CA SER A 121 9.98 12.53 2.55
C SER A 121 8.61 12.11 2.00
N GLY A 122 7.54 12.44 2.74
CA GLY A 122 6.18 12.05 2.39
C GLY A 122 5.63 10.86 3.19
N VAL A 123 4.33 10.60 3.03
CA VAL A 123 3.60 9.56 3.79
C VAL A 123 4.16 8.17 3.52
N PHE A 124 4.61 7.93 2.29
CA PHE A 124 5.20 6.69 1.84
C PHE A 124 6.65 6.86 1.38
N CYS A 125 7.34 7.92 1.79
CA CYS A 125 8.72 8.23 1.38
C CYS A 125 8.90 8.38 -0.14
N GLU A 126 7.86 8.84 -0.81
CA GLU A 126 7.76 8.96 -2.27
C GLU A 126 8.46 10.19 -2.86
N ARG A 127 8.83 11.17 -2.03
CA ARG A 127 9.47 12.44 -2.46
C ARG A 127 10.95 12.46 -2.13
N SER A 128 11.80 12.65 -3.14
CA SER A 128 13.24 12.87 -2.98
C SER A 128 13.59 14.36 -2.96
N SER A 129 14.53 14.76 -2.11
CA SER A 129 15.14 16.10 -2.15
C SER A 129 15.94 16.38 -3.42
N THR A 130 16.39 15.34 -4.11
CA THR A 130 17.33 15.41 -5.24
C THR A 130 16.60 15.48 -6.59
N TYR A 131 15.39 14.90 -6.67
CA TYR A 131 14.58 14.81 -7.88
C TYR A 131 13.17 15.36 -7.62
N PRO A 132 12.92 16.65 -7.89
CA PRO A 132 11.62 17.28 -7.61
C PRO A 132 10.56 16.89 -8.64
N LEU A 133 9.35 16.59 -8.17
CA LEU A 133 8.22 16.12 -9.00
C LEU A 133 7.89 17.10 -10.15
N ASN A 134 8.24 16.68 -11.37
CA ASN A 134 8.14 17.47 -12.60
C ASN A 134 7.54 16.62 -13.75
N CYS A 135 7.36 17.21 -14.93
CA CYS A 135 6.77 16.52 -16.07
C CYS A 135 7.60 15.31 -16.55
N ASP A 136 8.92 15.37 -16.51
CA ASP A 136 9.82 14.33 -17.01
C ASP A 136 9.79 13.09 -16.09
N GLU A 137 9.78 13.29 -14.76
CA GLU A 137 9.63 12.21 -13.75
C GLU A 137 8.35 11.38 -13.95
N PHE A 138 7.28 12.01 -14.47
CA PHE A 138 6.01 11.35 -14.72
C PHE A 138 5.88 10.74 -16.11
N ARG A 139 6.78 11.08 -17.06
CA ARG A 139 6.69 10.69 -18.46
C ARG A 139 6.61 9.18 -18.64
N GLU A 140 7.61 8.45 -18.15
CA GLU A 140 7.73 7.00 -18.32
C GLU A 140 6.57 6.24 -17.67
N CYS A 141 6.14 6.71 -16.49
CA CYS A 141 5.04 6.11 -15.74
C CYS A 141 3.68 6.32 -16.41
N VAL A 142 3.41 7.51 -16.94
CA VAL A 142 2.20 7.78 -17.72
C VAL A 142 2.20 6.95 -19.01
N GLU A 143 3.34 6.85 -19.69
CA GLU A 143 3.48 6.06 -20.91
C GLU A 143 3.21 4.56 -20.66
N CYS A 144 3.85 3.98 -19.64
CA CYS A 144 3.68 2.57 -19.26
C CYS A 144 2.22 2.26 -18.83
N GLN A 145 1.63 3.09 -17.96
CA GLN A 145 0.32 2.80 -17.35
C GLN A 145 -0.87 3.08 -18.28
N ILE A 146 -0.75 4.06 -19.20
CA ILE A 146 -1.86 4.48 -20.08
C ILE A 146 -1.75 3.87 -21.48
N PHE A 147 -0.52 3.61 -21.96
CA PHE A 147 -0.25 3.05 -23.28
C PHE A 147 0.56 1.73 -23.21
N PRO A 148 0.08 0.71 -22.47
CA PRO A 148 0.80 -0.56 -22.30
C PRO A 148 1.08 -1.27 -23.63
N TYR A 149 0.16 -1.14 -24.61
CA TYR A 149 0.27 -1.72 -25.94
C TYR A 149 1.35 -1.07 -26.84
N ASP A 150 1.81 0.14 -26.54
CA ASP A 150 2.90 0.76 -27.30
C ASP A 150 4.29 0.26 -26.84
N ASN A 151 4.36 -0.32 -25.64
CA ASN A 151 5.60 -0.67 -24.95
C ASN A 151 5.79 -2.20 -24.76
N ASP A 152 4.83 -3.02 -25.22
CA ASP A 152 4.77 -4.47 -24.97
C ASP A 152 4.80 -4.87 -23.47
N VAL A 153 4.49 -3.93 -22.57
CA VAL A 153 4.50 -4.11 -21.11
C VAL A 153 3.07 -4.01 -20.57
N PRO A 154 2.54 -5.05 -19.89
CA PRO A 154 1.25 -4.95 -19.22
C PRO A 154 1.26 -3.83 -18.16
N ALA A 155 0.15 -3.10 -18.01
CA ALA A 155 0.07 -2.02 -17.02
C ALA A 155 0.35 -2.50 -15.57
N GLU A 156 0.04 -3.76 -15.27
CA GLU A 156 0.34 -4.46 -14.01
C GLU A 156 1.84 -4.69 -13.75
N ASN A 157 2.70 -4.46 -14.73
CA ASN A 157 4.15 -4.56 -14.60
C ASN A 157 4.83 -3.19 -14.36
N CYS A 158 4.08 -2.07 -14.42
CA CYS A 158 4.56 -0.71 -14.18
C CYS A 158 4.81 -0.37 -12.68
N ASN A 159 5.27 -1.35 -11.88
CA ASN A 159 5.30 -1.32 -10.41
C ASN A 159 6.46 -0.50 -9.79
N SER A 160 7.21 0.23 -10.62
CA SER A 160 8.20 1.20 -10.15
C SER A 160 7.64 2.61 -9.96
N CYS A 161 6.46 2.90 -10.50
CA CYS A 161 5.82 4.20 -10.44
C CYS A 161 5.24 4.51 -9.06
N ILE A 162 5.54 5.69 -8.50
CA ILE A 162 5.08 6.08 -7.15
C ILE A 162 3.57 6.39 -7.05
N PHE A 163 2.85 6.39 -8.17
CA PHE A 163 1.43 6.73 -8.31
C PHE A 163 0.77 5.90 -9.43
N ILE A 164 -0.56 6.01 -9.54
CA ILE A 164 -1.36 5.40 -10.61
C ILE A 164 -1.99 6.51 -11.47
N SER A 165 -1.79 6.44 -12.78
CA SER A 165 -2.31 7.38 -13.76
C SER A 165 -3.78 7.14 -14.06
N ILE A 166 -4.60 8.20 -13.98
CA ILE A 166 -6.03 8.14 -14.29
C ILE A 166 -6.24 8.49 -15.77
N GLY A 167 -6.73 7.51 -16.55
CA GLY A 167 -7.11 7.73 -17.94
C GLY A 167 -8.38 8.57 -18.10
N VAL A 168 -8.29 9.69 -18.83
CA VAL A 168 -9.42 10.59 -19.17
C VAL A 168 -9.54 10.79 -20.68
N ASP A 169 -10.71 11.19 -21.18
CA ASP A 169 -10.92 11.43 -22.63
C ASP A 169 -10.36 12.77 -23.11
N LYS A 170 -10.31 13.77 -22.21
CA LYS A 170 -9.72 15.09 -22.44
C LYS A 170 -8.92 15.53 -21.23
N VAL A 171 -7.85 16.28 -21.47
CA VAL A 171 -7.00 16.88 -20.44
C VAL A 171 -7.10 18.39 -20.62
N GLU A 172 -7.74 19.05 -19.65
CA GLU A 172 -7.99 20.50 -19.61
C GLU A 172 -7.61 20.99 -18.21
N ILE A 173 -6.89 22.11 -18.10
CA ILE A 173 -6.56 22.74 -16.81
C ILE A 173 -7.84 23.36 -16.23
N GLN A 174 -8.18 22.99 -15.00
CA GLN A 174 -9.35 23.49 -14.26
C GLN A 174 -8.95 24.31 -13.02
N LYS A 175 -7.74 24.10 -12.49
CA LYS A 175 -7.17 24.84 -11.36
C LYS A 175 -5.81 25.43 -11.75
N ASP A 176 -5.45 26.55 -11.14
CA ASP A 176 -4.11 27.14 -11.20
C ASP A 176 -3.00 26.26 -10.63
N THR A 177 -3.34 25.35 -9.70
CA THR A 177 -2.42 24.34 -9.14
C THR A 177 -2.13 23.17 -10.09
N GLU A 178 -2.92 22.97 -11.16
CA GLU A 178 -2.74 21.87 -12.11
C GLU A 178 -1.68 22.22 -13.16
N LYS A 179 -0.66 21.37 -13.28
CA LYS A 179 0.41 21.50 -14.27
C LYS A 179 0.13 20.59 -15.46
N LEU A 180 0.16 21.15 -16.66
CA LEU A 180 -0.03 20.43 -17.93
C LEU A 180 1.32 20.04 -18.54
N CYS A 181 1.48 18.75 -18.83
CA CYS A 181 2.65 18.16 -19.45
C CYS A 181 2.29 17.61 -20.84
N THR A 182 3.19 17.73 -21.82
CA THR A 182 2.99 17.21 -23.18
C THR A 182 4.30 16.71 -23.75
N PHE A 183 4.27 15.48 -24.24
CA PHE A 183 5.43 14.76 -24.77
C PHE A 183 5.09 14.11 -26.10
N TYR A 184 6.13 13.61 -26.77
CA TYR A 184 6.05 12.87 -28.03
C TYR A 184 6.82 11.56 -27.86
N ASP A 185 6.35 10.49 -28.49
CA ASP A 185 7.05 9.22 -28.60
C ASP A 185 7.87 9.13 -29.92
N ASP A 186 8.55 8.00 -30.12
CA ASP A 186 9.38 7.73 -31.32
C ASP A 186 8.58 7.66 -32.63
N LYS A 187 7.23 7.71 -32.57
CA LYS A 187 6.32 7.71 -33.73
C LYS A 187 5.75 9.11 -34.00
N ASP A 188 6.33 10.15 -33.39
CA ASP A 188 5.81 11.54 -33.35
C ASP A 188 4.40 11.66 -32.73
N CYS A 189 3.92 10.63 -32.01
CA CYS A 189 2.59 10.67 -31.41
C CYS A 189 2.60 11.47 -30.11
N ARG A 190 1.80 12.55 -30.08
CA ARG A 190 1.71 13.43 -28.91
C ARG A 190 0.84 12.82 -27.81
N PHE A 191 1.36 12.74 -26.60
CA PHE A 191 0.58 12.45 -25.40
C PHE A 191 0.61 13.61 -24.41
N THR A 192 -0.49 13.78 -23.71
CA THR A 192 -0.74 14.92 -22.82
C THR A 192 -1.37 14.44 -21.53
N PHE A 193 -0.87 14.94 -20.41
CA PHE A 193 -1.40 14.68 -19.08
C PHE A 193 -1.32 15.94 -18.22
N LYS A 194 -2.11 16.00 -17.16
CA LYS A 194 -1.99 17.01 -16.11
C LYS A 194 -1.75 16.35 -14.76
N TYR A 195 -1.10 17.06 -13.85
CA TYR A 195 -0.97 16.64 -12.47
C TYR A 195 -1.25 17.78 -11.50
N GLU A 196 -1.80 17.41 -10.34
CA GLU A 196 -1.84 18.23 -9.13
C GLU A 196 -1.20 17.43 -7.99
N LEU A 197 -0.76 18.10 -6.94
CA LEU A 197 -0.45 17.45 -5.66
C LEU A 197 -1.68 17.59 -4.75
N ASP A 198 -1.96 16.56 -3.96
CA ASP A 198 -3.00 16.62 -2.93
C ASP A 198 -2.48 17.19 -1.59
N ASP A 199 -3.33 17.18 -0.57
CA ASP A 199 -3.01 17.70 0.77
C ASP A 199 -1.88 16.91 1.49
N GLU A 200 -1.48 15.75 0.97
CA GLU A 200 -0.37 14.91 1.48
C GLU A 200 0.90 15.01 0.60
N ASP A 201 0.91 15.95 -0.36
CA ASP A 201 1.87 16.14 -1.45
C ASP A 201 1.95 14.97 -2.46
N LEU A 202 0.94 14.10 -2.54
CA LEU A 202 0.93 12.96 -3.46
C LEU A 202 0.46 13.37 -4.87
N PRO A 203 1.10 12.89 -5.95
CA PRO A 203 0.76 13.31 -7.31
C PRO A 203 -0.50 12.61 -7.86
N ILE A 204 -1.55 13.40 -8.10
CA ILE A 204 -2.75 12.96 -8.81
C ILE A 204 -2.59 13.24 -10.31
N VAL A 205 -2.17 12.22 -11.07
CA VAL A 205 -1.91 12.34 -12.51
C VAL A 205 -3.11 11.90 -13.34
N ARG A 206 -3.54 12.76 -14.27
CA ARG A 206 -4.67 12.53 -15.19
C ARG A 206 -4.20 12.66 -16.64
N ALA A 207 -4.21 11.56 -17.38
CA ALA A 207 -3.61 11.45 -18.70
C ALA A 207 -4.66 11.10 -19.78
N ARG A 208 -4.49 11.63 -21.00
CA ARG A 208 -5.45 11.35 -22.06
C ARG A 208 -5.31 9.92 -22.57
N ARG A 209 -6.42 9.17 -22.67
CA ARG A 209 -6.47 7.74 -23.09
C ARG A 209 -5.99 7.45 -24.52
N ARG A 210 -5.73 8.47 -25.34
CA ARG A 210 -5.30 8.34 -26.75
C ARG A 210 -4.17 9.34 -27.04
N LYS A 211 -3.15 8.90 -27.78
CA LYS A 211 -2.13 9.78 -28.37
C LYS A 211 -2.69 10.49 -29.61
N ASP A 212 -2.28 11.73 -29.88
CA ASP A 212 -2.52 12.39 -31.18
C ASP A 212 -1.33 12.08 -32.10
N CYS A 213 -1.47 11.05 -32.93
CA CYS A 213 -0.47 10.76 -33.95
C CYS A 213 -0.68 11.63 -35.20
N PRO A 214 0.40 12.14 -35.83
CA PRO A 214 0.27 12.75 -37.16
C PRO A 214 -0.21 11.70 -38.16
N VAL A 215 -1.11 12.10 -39.07
CA VAL A 215 -1.50 11.22 -40.18
C VAL A 215 -0.28 10.99 -41.09
N PRO A 216 0.04 9.74 -41.48
CA PRO A 216 1.13 9.48 -42.41
C PRO A 216 0.93 10.25 -43.71
N ARG A 217 1.89 11.13 -44.06
CA ARG A 217 1.87 11.88 -45.32
C ARG A 217 2.21 10.95 -46.49
N GLY A 218 1.25 10.11 -46.88
CA GLY A 218 1.42 9.09 -47.92
C GLY A 218 0.19 8.78 -48.76
N ILE A 219 -0.98 9.39 -48.50
CA ILE A 219 -2.21 9.15 -49.27
C ILE A 219 -2.77 10.47 -49.81
N LEU A 220 -2.36 10.76 -51.05
CA LEU A 220 -2.98 11.59 -52.10
C LEU A 220 -4.05 12.64 -51.73
N ALA A 221 -3.73 13.90 -52.03
CA ALA A 221 -4.69 14.94 -52.40
C ALA A 221 -4.25 15.71 -53.66
N THR A 222 -3.61 15.03 -54.62
CA THR A 222 -3.26 15.62 -55.92
C THR A 222 -4.46 15.56 -56.86
N VAL A 223 -5.37 16.55 -56.75
CA VAL A 223 -6.49 16.71 -57.69
C VAL A 223 -5.96 17.29 -59.01
N LEU A 224 -5.35 16.45 -59.85
CA LEU A 224 -5.01 16.80 -61.23
C LEU A 224 -6.23 16.57 -62.11
N GLY A 225 -6.94 17.66 -62.41
CA GLY A 225 -8.19 17.66 -63.16
C GLY A 225 -8.45 18.94 -63.95
N ILE A 226 -7.40 19.59 -64.46
CA ILE A 226 -7.55 20.67 -65.45
C ILE A 226 -7.23 20.08 -66.83
N PRO A 227 -8.24 19.84 -67.70
CA PRO A 227 -7.98 19.40 -69.06
C PRO A 227 -7.34 20.54 -69.86
N THR A 228 -6.20 20.28 -70.48
CA THR A 228 -5.60 21.20 -71.46
C THR A 228 -6.46 21.22 -72.71
N ILE A 229 -7.03 22.39 -73.02
CA ILE A 229 -7.80 22.61 -74.24
C ILE A 229 -6.84 22.59 -75.43
N PHE A 230 -7.16 21.76 -76.42
CA PHE A 230 -6.59 21.78 -77.78
C PHE A 230 -7.47 22.65 -78.70
#